data_AF-A0A493T113-F1
#
_entry.id   AF-A0A493T113-F1
#
_cell.length_a   1.000
_cell.length_b   1.000
_cell.length_c   1.000
_cell.angle_alpha   90.00
_cell.angle_beta   90.00
_cell.angle_gamma   90.00
#
_symmetry.space_group_name_H-M   'P 1'
#
loop_
_entity.id
_entity.type
_entity.pdbx_description
1 polymer ?
#
loop_
_entity_poly.entity_id
_entity_poly.type
_entity_poly.pdbx_seq_one_letter_code
_entity_poly.pdbx_strand_id
1 'polypeptide(L)'
;MQTYALKHEFQTAPTIHYVDNSFSVTHVDSCRPGFGKNDITHQNCAGCCVVCEPGTYSPNNEVICHVCTRPHIKKYGAKFC
;
A
#
# COMPACT_ATOMS: atom_id res chain seq x y z
N MET A 1 19.29 30.55 -24.89
CA MET A 1 17.98 30.53 -25.56
C MET A 1 17.12 29.36 -25.06
N GLN A 2 16.89 29.22 -23.75
CA GLN A 2 16.13 28.08 -23.17
C GLN A 2 15.24 28.49 -21.99
N THR A 3 15.51 29.63 -21.36
CA THR A 3 14.75 30.18 -20.24
C THR A 3 13.39 30.78 -20.61
N TYR A 4 13.16 31.12 -21.87
CA TYR A 4 11.88 31.69 -22.31
C TYR A 4 10.78 30.63 -22.48
N ALA A 5 11.12 29.41 -22.93
CA ALA A 5 10.16 28.34 -23.18
C ALA A 5 9.53 27.83 -21.87
N LEU A 6 10.37 27.65 -20.84
CA LEU A 6 9.91 27.21 -19.52
C LEU A 6 8.99 28.24 -18.86
N LYS A 7 9.18 29.54 -19.13
CA LYS A 7 8.35 30.61 -18.56
C LYS A 7 6.95 30.69 -19.19
N HIS A 8 6.81 30.26 -20.44
CA HIS A 8 5.52 30.24 -21.15
C HIS A 8 4.65 29.03 -20.75
N GLU A 9 5.24 27.87 -20.45
CA GLU A 9 4.47 26.68 -20.03
C GLU A 9 3.81 26.83 -18.66
N PHE A 10 4.38 27.61 -17.74
CA PHE A 10 3.78 27.85 -16.41
C PHE A 10 2.69 28.94 -16.40
N GLN A 11 2.54 29.75 -17.47
CA GLN A 11 1.48 30.75 -17.54
C GLN A 11 0.10 30.14 -17.86
N THR A 12 0.06 28.89 -18.32
CA THR A 12 -1.17 28.20 -18.72
C THR A 12 -1.52 27.03 -17.78
N ALA A 13 -0.97 27.01 -16.57
CA ALA A 13 -1.43 26.08 -15.56
C ALA A 13 -2.88 26.45 -15.18
N PRO A 14 -3.86 25.55 -15.34
CA PRO A 14 -5.24 25.84 -15.02
C PRO A 14 -5.39 26.17 -13.53
N THR A 15 -6.26 27.12 -13.21
CA THR A 15 -6.57 27.49 -11.83
C THR A 15 -7.22 26.30 -11.12
N ILE A 16 -6.51 25.70 -10.15
CA ILE A 16 -7.04 24.60 -9.35
C ILE A 16 -7.98 25.21 -8.30
N HIS A 17 -9.28 25.02 -8.48
CA HIS A 17 -10.30 25.41 -7.49
C HIS A 17 -10.60 24.22 -6.57
N TYR A 18 -10.42 24.42 -5.27
CA TYR A 18 -10.88 23.46 -4.28
C TYR A 18 -12.39 23.60 -4.14
N VAL A 19 -13.13 22.49 -4.29
CA VAL A 19 -14.57 22.46 -4.10
C VAL A 19 -14.83 21.66 -2.83
N ASP A 20 -15.42 22.29 -1.83
CA ASP A 20 -15.74 21.62 -0.58
C ASP A 20 -16.66 20.42 -0.84
N ASN A 21 -16.41 19.32 -0.12
CA ASN A 21 -17.19 18.08 -0.21
C ASN A 21 -17.19 17.36 -1.58
N SER A 22 -16.37 17.78 -2.55
CA SER A 22 -16.21 17.07 -3.84
C SER A 22 -15.20 15.93 -3.79
N PHE A 23 -14.47 15.79 -2.68
CA PHE A 23 -13.42 14.79 -2.53
C PHE A 23 -13.94 13.57 -1.77
N SER A 24 -14.05 12.44 -2.48
CA SER A 24 -14.30 11.14 -1.86
C SER A 24 -12.96 10.48 -1.52
N VAL A 25 -12.68 10.29 -0.23
CA VAL A 25 -11.47 9.60 0.24
C VAL A 25 -11.81 8.14 0.47
N THR A 26 -11.38 7.26 -0.43
CA THR A 26 -11.35 5.83 -0.16
C THR A 26 -9.97 5.45 0.38
N HIS A 27 -9.90 5.01 1.63
CA HIS A 27 -8.68 4.43 2.18
C HIS A 27 -8.38 3.12 1.44
N VAL A 28 -7.37 3.13 0.57
CA VAL A 28 -6.84 1.91 -0.04
C VAL A 28 -5.75 1.40 0.90
N ASP A 29 -6.17 0.55 1.84
CA ASP A 29 -5.20 -0.16 2.65
C ASP A 29 -4.43 -1.15 1.77
N SER A 30 -3.12 -0.98 1.72
CA SER A 30 -2.23 -1.89 1.00
C SER A 30 -0.99 -2.16 1.83
N CYS A 31 -0.59 -3.42 1.90
CA CYS A 31 0.65 -3.83 2.54
C CYS A 31 1.65 -4.26 1.49
N ARG A 32 2.94 -4.08 1.73
CA ARG A 32 3.97 -4.56 0.79
C ARG A 32 3.95 -6.10 0.75
N PRO A 33 4.23 -6.77 -0.38
CA PRO A 33 4.34 -8.22 -0.42
C PRO A 33 5.23 -8.78 0.69
N GLY A 34 4.74 -9.80 1.39
CA GLY A 34 5.32 -10.34 2.63
C GLY A 34 4.80 -9.69 3.92
N PHE A 35 3.88 -8.71 3.82
CA PHE A 35 3.23 -8.09 4.95
C PHE A 35 1.71 -8.18 4.80
N GLY A 36 1.01 -8.20 5.93
CA GLY A 36 -0.45 -8.18 6.00
C GLY A 36 -0.92 -7.57 7.32
N LYS A 37 -2.21 -7.33 7.45
CA LYS A 37 -2.88 -6.95 8.68
C LYS A 37 -3.38 -8.23 9.36
N ASN A 38 -3.22 -8.32 10.67
CA ASN A 38 -3.77 -9.42 11.45
C ASN A 38 -4.28 -8.87 12.79
N ASP A 39 -5.59 -8.62 12.84
CA ASP A 39 -6.26 -8.03 14.00
C ASP A 39 -6.33 -9.00 15.19
N ILE A 40 -6.11 -10.30 14.97
CA ILE A 40 -6.16 -11.34 15.99
C ILE A 40 -4.86 -11.34 16.79
N THR A 41 -3.70 -11.31 16.12
CA THR A 41 -2.38 -11.30 16.78
C THR A 41 -1.86 -9.90 17.09
N HIS A 42 -2.33 -8.87 16.37
CA HIS A 42 -1.85 -7.49 16.50
C HIS A 42 -2.97 -6.50 16.84
N GLN A 43 -3.73 -6.77 17.91
CA GLN A 43 -4.80 -5.90 18.41
C GLN A 43 -4.38 -4.45 18.68
N ASN A 44 -3.09 -4.21 18.97
CA ASN A 44 -2.56 -2.87 19.24
C ASN A 44 -2.32 -2.04 17.97
N CYS A 45 -2.41 -2.65 16.78
CA CYS A 45 -2.40 -1.93 15.51
C CYS A 45 -3.14 -2.71 14.40
N ALA A 46 -4.47 -2.76 14.51
CA ALA A 46 -5.34 -3.34 13.47
C ALA A 46 -5.14 -2.69 12.08
N GLY A 47 -4.59 -1.46 12.04
CA GLY A 47 -4.23 -0.78 10.80
C GLY A 47 -2.83 -1.09 10.24
N CYS A 48 -1.94 -1.74 11.00
CA CYS A 48 -0.54 -1.89 10.63
C CYS A 48 -0.29 -3.08 9.71
N CYS A 49 0.56 -2.85 8.71
CA CYS A 49 1.18 -3.94 7.95
C CYS A 49 2.28 -4.59 8.77
N VAL A 50 2.00 -5.76 9.31
CA VAL A 50 2.95 -6.61 10.03
C VAL A 50 3.53 -7.66 9.11
N VAL A 51 4.69 -8.19 9.45
CA VAL A 51 5.34 -9.23 8.64
C VAL A 51 4.55 -10.54 8.72
N CYS A 52 4.34 -11.22 7.59
CA CYS A 52 3.66 -12.51 7.58
C CYS A 52 4.45 -13.57 8.38
N GLU A 53 3.75 -14.37 9.17
CA GLU A 53 4.32 -15.44 10.00
C GLU A 53 4.82 -16.63 9.16
N PRO A 54 5.75 -17.45 9.67
CA PRO A 54 6.15 -18.70 9.05
C PRO A 54 4.93 -19.59 8.73
N GLY A 55 4.90 -20.16 7.53
CA GLY A 55 3.75 -20.91 7.02
C GLY A 55 2.68 -20.05 6.33
N THR A 56 2.85 -18.73 6.30
CA THR A 56 1.97 -17.80 5.57
C THR A 56 2.75 -16.97 4.55
N TYR A 57 2.05 -16.43 3.55
CA TYR A 57 2.64 -15.60 2.50
C TYR A 57 1.67 -14.49 2.04
N SER A 58 2.23 -13.40 1.51
CA SER A 58 1.47 -12.33 0.86
C SER A 58 2.13 -12.01 -0.50
N PRO A 59 1.52 -12.41 -1.63
CA PRO A 59 2.13 -12.29 -2.96
C PRO A 59 2.08 -10.87 -3.52
N ASN A 60 1.03 -10.14 -3.21
CA ASN A 60 0.73 -8.84 -3.79
C ASN A 60 0.59 -7.79 -2.69
N ASN A 61 0.08 -6.62 -3.07
CA ASN A 61 -0.18 -5.52 -2.15
C ASN A 61 -1.41 -5.73 -1.25
N GLU A 62 -1.79 -6.99 -1.03
CA GLU A 62 -2.94 -7.39 -0.23
C GLU A 62 -2.64 -7.20 1.25
N VAL A 63 -3.70 -6.95 2.02
CA VAL A 63 -3.62 -6.78 3.47
C VAL A 63 -3.76 -8.10 4.23
N ILE A 64 -3.72 -9.25 3.55
CA ILE A 64 -3.97 -10.56 4.14
C ILE A 64 -2.76 -11.45 3.90
N CYS A 65 -2.29 -12.11 4.96
CA CYS A 65 -1.34 -13.21 4.84
C CYS A 65 -2.11 -14.51 4.62
N HIS A 66 -1.89 -15.17 3.48
CA HIS A 66 -2.50 -16.44 3.12
C HIS A 66 -1.72 -17.61 3.72
N VAL A 67 -2.41 -18.67 4.13
CA VAL A 67 -1.76 -19.88 4.68
C VAL A 67 -1.27 -20.79 3.54
N CYS A 68 -0.05 -21.31 3.66
CA CYS A 68 0.48 -22.30 2.72
C CYS A 68 -0.19 -23.66 2.88
N THR A 69 -0.56 -24.30 1.76
CA THR A 69 -1.04 -25.70 1.75
C THR A 69 -0.01 -26.69 2.32
N ARG A 70 1.28 -26.39 2.18
CA ARG A 70 2.39 -27.12 2.82
C ARG A 70 3.32 -26.12 3.51
N PRO A 71 3.29 -26.00 4.85
CA PRO A 71 4.07 -25.00 5.57
C PRO A 71 5.55 -25.39 5.69
N HIS A 72 6.25 -25.53 4.56
CA HIS A 72 7.71 -25.66 4.52
C HIS A 72 8.42 -24.32 4.72
N ILE A 73 7.67 -23.22 4.66
CA ILE A 73 8.18 -21.86 4.81
C ILE A 73 8.39 -21.56 6.29
N LYS A 74 9.66 -21.56 6.68
CA LYS A 74 10.09 -21.22 8.05
C LYS A 74 10.49 -19.75 8.22
N LYS A 75 10.50 -18.98 7.13
CA LYS A 75 10.88 -17.56 7.12
C LYS A 75 9.67 -16.65 7.29
N TYR A 76 9.87 -15.54 7.97
CA TYR A 76 8.91 -14.44 8.02
C TYR A 76 8.88 -13.69 6.68
N GLY A 77 7.72 -13.16 6.34
CA GLY A 77 7.54 -12.28 5.19
C GLY A 77 7.67 -12.97 3.84
N ALA A 78 7.20 -14.20 3.74
CA ALA A 78 7.18 -14.91 2.47
C ALA A 78 6.22 -14.25 1.47
N LYS A 79 6.63 -14.22 0.21
CA LYS A 79 5.83 -13.68 -0.91
C LYS A 79 5.15 -14.77 -1.73
N PHE A 80 5.49 -16.02 -1.48
CA PHE A 80 4.98 -17.18 -2.19
C PHE A 80 5.08 -18.37 -1.24
N CYS A 81 4.18 -19.33 -1.42
CA CYS A 81 4.37 -20.74 -1.10
C CYS A 81 4.88 -21.45 -2.36
#